data_AF-J9YU78-F1
#
_entry.id   AF-J9YU78-F1
#
_cell.length_a   1.000
_cell.length_b   1.000
_cell.length_c   1.000
_cell.angle_alpha   90.00
_cell.angle_beta   90.00
_cell.angle_gamma   90.00
#
_symmetry.space_group_name_H-M   'P 1'
#
loop_
_entity.id
_entity.type
_entity.pdbx_description
1 polymer ?
#
loop_
_entity_poly.entity_id
_entity_poly.type
_entity_poly.pdbx_seq_one_letter_code
_entity_poly.pdbx_strand_id
1 'polypeptide(L)'
;MWLEKFNKEKKEKIKRLTFNFADIKKGQKMLVSSPKSISNYIKKIPTGKKRTLIQMRDALAKRAKADKTCPVSTGIFLRIAVEASIEEQKQQKLKKPRLPFWRIIDENMPIFKKLSISKSMLNKYKRSEFNEKN
;
A
#
# COMPACT_ATOMS: atom_id res chain seq x y z
N MET A 1 0.68 -4.85 -18.35
CA MET A 1 -0.19 -5.35 -17.25
C MET A 1 0.28 -4.84 -15.89
N TRP A 2 -0.54 -4.94 -14.83
CA TRP A 2 -0.18 -4.46 -13.48
C TRP A 2 0.84 -5.36 -12.78
N LEU A 3 0.76 -6.67 -12.98
CA LEU A 3 1.73 -7.64 -12.48
C LEU A 3 3.14 -7.34 -13.01
N GLU A 4 3.28 -7.00 -14.28
CA GLU A 4 4.58 -6.59 -14.86
C GLU A 4 5.13 -5.32 -14.18
N LYS A 5 4.27 -4.31 -13.93
CA LYS A 5 4.66 -3.08 -13.22
C LYS A 5 5.07 -3.35 -11.77
N PHE A 6 4.48 -4.35 -11.13
CA PHE A 6 4.81 -4.78 -9.77
C PHE A 6 6.10 -5.61 -9.72
N ASN A 7 6.30 -6.49 -10.70
CA ASN A 7 7.46 -7.37 -10.79
C ASN A 7 8.73 -6.63 -11.24
N LYS A 8 8.58 -5.55 -12.03
CA LYS A 8 9.70 -4.67 -12.40
C LYS A 8 10.44 -4.20 -11.16
N GLU A 9 11.75 -4.44 -11.13
CA GLU A 9 12.56 -4.09 -9.97
C GLU A 9 12.56 -2.58 -9.74
N LYS A 10 12.13 -2.17 -8.55
CA LYS A 10 12.22 -0.79 -8.07
C LYS A 10 13.00 -0.79 -6.77
N LYS A 11 14.28 -0.42 -6.85
CA LYS A 11 15.15 -0.27 -5.68
C LYS A 11 14.66 0.92 -4.85
N GLU A 12 14.55 0.69 -3.55
CA GLU A 12 14.27 1.76 -2.59
C GLU A 12 15.43 2.75 -2.58
N LYS A 13 15.14 4.04 -2.47
CA LYS A 13 16.15 5.10 -2.47
C LYS A 13 15.89 6.06 -1.33
N ILE A 14 16.94 6.42 -0.59
CA ILE A 14 16.88 7.47 0.43
C ILE A 14 17.49 8.72 -0.19
N LYS A 15 16.77 9.84 -0.10
CA LYS A 15 17.24 11.15 -0.57
C LYS A 15 17.17 12.15 0.56
N ARG A 16 18.23 12.93 0.76
CA ARG A 16 18.14 14.11 1.64
C ARG A 16 17.51 15.25 0.86
N LEU A 17 16.46 15.86 1.40
CA LEU A 17 15.80 16.98 0.73
C LEU A 17 16.57 18.29 0.93
N THR A 18 16.66 19.07 -0.14
CA THR A 18 17.24 20.43 -0.13
C THR A 18 16.17 21.53 -0.01
N PHE A 19 14.89 21.15 -0.01
CA PHE A 19 13.71 22.02 0.08
C PHE A 19 12.60 21.35 0.90
N ASN A 20 11.57 22.10 1.27
CA ASN A 20 10.38 21.56 1.96
C ASN A 20 9.45 20.89 0.94
N PHE A 21 8.98 19.67 1.22
CA PHE A 21 8.11 18.91 0.33
C PHE A 21 7.02 18.16 1.12
N ALA A 22 5.76 18.51 0.89
CA ALA A 22 4.62 17.97 1.62
C ALA A 22 4.85 18.09 3.15
N ASP A 23 4.84 16.98 3.89
CA ASP A 23 5.10 16.92 5.33
C ASP A 23 6.59 16.75 5.70
N ILE A 24 7.51 16.95 4.76
CA ILE A 24 8.94 16.70 4.92
C ILE A 24 9.71 18.01 4.82
N LYS A 25 10.48 18.34 5.86
CA LYS A 25 11.29 19.57 5.93
C LYS A 25 12.62 19.42 5.19
N LYS A 26 13.17 20.56 4.74
CA LYS A 26 14.55 20.65 4.24
C LYS A 26 15.51 20.00 5.24
N GLY A 27 16.46 19.24 4.71
CA GLY A 27 17.46 18.52 5.50
C GLY A 27 17.03 17.12 5.93
N GLN A 28 15.75 16.76 5.89
CA GLN A 28 15.30 15.41 6.27
C GLN A 28 15.59 14.37 5.17
N LYS A 29 15.80 13.12 5.59
CA LYS A 29 15.93 11.94 4.75
C LYS A 29 14.54 11.42 4.36
N MET A 30 14.26 11.46 3.06
CA MET A 30 13.04 10.94 2.45
C MET A 30 13.30 9.58 1.80
N LEU A 31 12.53 8.57 2.19
CA LEU A 31 12.46 7.27 1.54
C LEU A 31 11.51 7.34 0.33
N VAL A 32 12.02 6.96 -0.84
CA VAL A 32 11.21 6.50 -1.97
C VAL A 32 11.15 4.99 -1.88
N SER A 33 10.03 4.46 -1.41
CA SER A 33 9.80 3.02 -1.19
C SER A 33 9.62 2.25 -2.50
N SER A 34 9.19 0.98 -2.43
CA SER A 34 8.87 0.16 -3.59
C SER A 34 7.49 -0.51 -3.46
N PRO A 35 6.85 -0.92 -4.57
CA PRO A 35 5.61 -1.70 -4.52
C PRO A 35 5.76 -2.98 -3.69
N LYS A 36 6.92 -3.65 -3.79
CA LYS A 36 7.23 -4.86 -3.00
C LYS A 36 7.32 -4.56 -1.50
N SER A 37 7.96 -3.47 -1.10
CA SER A 37 8.08 -3.04 0.31
C SER A 37 6.72 -2.72 0.93
N ILE A 38 5.85 -2.02 0.18
CA ILE A 38 4.45 -1.75 0.58
C ILE A 38 3.66 -3.05 0.69
N SER A 39 3.73 -3.93 -0.32
CA SER A 39 3.05 -5.23 -0.32
C SER A 39 3.45 -6.07 0.89
N ASN A 40 4.76 -6.15 1.18
CA ASN A 40 5.30 -6.85 2.33
C ASN A 40 4.83 -6.25 3.66
N TYR A 41 4.71 -4.92 3.77
CA TYR A 41 4.13 -4.30 4.96
C TYR A 41 2.67 -4.70 5.15
N ILE A 42 1.85 -4.61 4.11
CA ILE A 42 0.42 -4.91 4.18
C ILE A 42 0.18 -6.38 4.54
N LYS A 43 0.94 -7.30 3.95
CA LYS A 43 0.88 -8.75 4.29
C LYS A 43 1.22 -9.04 5.75
N LYS A 44 2.04 -8.21 6.39
CA LYS A 44 2.42 -8.35 7.81
C LYS A 44 1.41 -7.73 8.77
N ILE A 45 0.40 -7.00 8.29
CA ILE A 45 -0.68 -6.51 9.16
C ILE A 45 -1.45 -7.75 9.65
N PRO A 46 -1.63 -7.96 10.96
CA PRO A 46 -2.36 -9.12 11.46
C PRO A 46 -3.81 -9.14 10.99
N THR A 47 -4.39 -10.33 10.83
CA THR A 47 -5.80 -10.53 10.51
C THR A 47 -6.68 -9.85 11.56
N GLY A 48 -7.74 -9.16 11.10
CA GLY A 48 -8.66 -8.43 11.97
C GLY A 48 -8.12 -7.10 12.48
N LYS A 49 -6.90 -6.69 12.09
CA LYS A 49 -6.35 -5.36 12.41
C LYS A 49 -6.32 -4.46 11.18
N LYS A 50 -6.65 -3.18 11.40
CA LYS A 50 -6.47 -2.12 10.42
C LYS A 50 -5.23 -1.28 10.72
N ARG A 51 -4.63 -0.72 9.68
CA ARG A 51 -3.54 0.27 9.76
C ARG A 51 -3.86 1.45 8.88
N THR A 52 -3.29 2.61 9.18
CA THR A 52 -3.44 3.81 8.35
C THR A 52 -2.26 3.98 7.38
N LEU A 53 -2.45 4.78 6.34
CA LEU A 53 -1.33 5.14 5.43
C LEU A 53 -0.20 5.86 6.17
N ILE A 54 -0.52 6.67 7.18
CA ILE A 54 0.47 7.37 7.99
C ILE A 54 1.32 6.34 8.75
N GLN A 55 0.69 5.39 9.43
CA GLN A 55 1.40 4.31 10.14
C GLN A 55 2.27 3.46 9.21
N MET A 56 1.80 3.18 7.99
CA MET A 56 2.62 2.48 6.99
C MET A 56 3.84 3.32 6.57
N ARG A 57 3.63 4.61 6.26
CA ARG A 57 4.71 5.52 5.84
C ARG A 57 5.79 5.68 6.90
N ASP A 58 5.39 5.82 8.16
CA ASP A 58 6.33 5.95 9.28
C ASP A 58 7.08 4.63 9.52
N ALA A 59 6.39 3.48 9.45
CA ALA A 59 7.03 2.18 9.60
C ALA A 59 8.04 1.87 8.48
N LEU A 60 7.71 2.24 7.23
CA LEU A 60 8.62 2.10 6.09
C LEU A 60 9.85 3.01 6.25
N ALA A 61 9.65 4.28 6.64
CA ALA A 61 10.74 5.22 6.88
C ALA A 61 11.69 4.71 7.96
N LYS A 62 11.13 4.27 9.11
CA LYS A 62 11.90 3.71 10.23
C LYS A 62 12.73 2.50 9.81
N ARG A 63 12.16 1.56 9.05
CA ARG A 63 12.88 0.38 8.55
C ARG A 63 14.07 0.75 7.66
N ALA A 64 13.93 1.80 6.86
CA ALA A 64 14.97 2.28 5.95
C ALA A 64 15.94 3.28 6.60
N LYS A 65 15.83 3.59 7.90
CA LYS A 65 16.61 4.65 8.57
C LYS A 65 16.45 6.03 7.88
N ALA A 66 15.24 6.32 7.42
CA ALA A 66 14.83 7.61 6.88
C ALA A 66 13.85 8.30 7.83
N ASP A 67 13.73 9.63 7.74
CA ASP A 67 12.84 10.42 8.59
C ASP A 67 11.38 10.29 8.13
N LYS A 68 11.15 10.31 6.81
CA LYS A 68 9.82 10.24 6.20
C LYS A 68 9.83 9.42 4.92
N THR A 69 8.66 8.91 4.53
CA THR A 69 8.45 8.28 3.22
C THR A 69 7.74 9.26 2.29
N CYS A 70 8.18 9.35 1.03
CA CYS A 70 7.59 10.20 0.00
C CYS A 70 6.08 9.91 -0.16
N PRO A 71 5.19 10.88 0.12
CA PRO A 71 3.74 10.66 0.08
C PRO A 71 3.25 10.32 -1.33
N VAL A 72 3.80 10.98 -2.35
CA VAL A 72 3.38 10.79 -3.75
C VAL A 72 3.73 9.39 -4.26
N SER A 73 5.00 8.97 -4.09
CA SER A 73 5.41 7.65 -4.55
C SER A 73 4.72 6.53 -3.77
N THR A 74 4.44 6.73 -2.48
CA THR A 74 3.67 5.79 -1.66
C THR A 74 2.29 5.51 -2.27
N GLY A 75 1.56 6.55 -2.67
CA GLY A 75 0.25 6.38 -3.30
C GLY A 75 0.32 5.63 -4.64
N ILE A 76 1.30 5.97 -5.49
CA ILE A 76 1.52 5.31 -6.78
C ILE A 76 1.86 3.82 -6.59
N PHE A 77 2.79 3.52 -5.69
CA PHE A 77 3.25 2.16 -5.45
C PHE A 77 2.23 1.30 -4.71
N LEU A 78 1.42 1.91 -3.83
CA LEU A 78 0.28 1.24 -3.23
C LEU A 78 -0.74 0.83 -4.30
N ARG A 79 -1.09 1.74 -5.23
CA ARG A 79 -1.99 1.40 -6.34
C ARG A 79 -1.44 0.24 -7.17
N ILE A 80 -0.16 0.28 -7.54
CA ILE A 80 0.48 -0.81 -8.28
C ILE A 80 0.37 -2.15 -7.53
N ALA A 81 0.66 -2.17 -6.23
CA ALA A 81 0.61 -3.39 -5.42
C ALA A 81 -0.80 -3.98 -5.33
N VAL A 82 -1.81 -3.11 -5.18
CA VAL A 82 -3.22 -3.53 -5.08
C VAL A 82 -3.75 -4.04 -6.41
N GLU A 83 -3.52 -3.28 -7.48
CA GLU A 83 -3.96 -3.66 -8.83
C GLU A 83 -3.31 -4.96 -9.29
N ALA A 84 -2.02 -5.15 -9.02
CA ALA A 84 -1.33 -6.40 -9.32
C ALA A 84 -1.96 -7.58 -8.58
N SER A 85 -2.37 -7.40 -7.32
CA SER A 85 -3.05 -8.46 -6.56
C SER A 85 -4.47 -8.75 -7.04
N ILE A 86 -5.19 -7.74 -7.56
CA ILE A 86 -6.53 -7.91 -8.14
C ILE A 86 -6.41 -8.61 -9.51
N GLU A 87 -5.43 -8.21 -10.32
CA GLU A 87 -5.12 -8.84 -11.60
C GLU A 87 -4.76 -10.31 -11.41
N GLU A 88 -3.88 -10.62 -10.45
CA GLU A 88 -3.53 -12.00 -10.08
C GLU A 88 -4.75 -12.82 -9.66
N GLN A 89 -5.63 -12.25 -8.82
CA GLN A 89 -6.86 -12.91 -8.40
C GLN A 89 -7.74 -13.29 -9.59
N LYS A 90 -7.91 -12.37 -10.56
CA LYS A 90 -8.73 -12.60 -11.75
C LYS A 90 -8.11 -13.68 -12.65
N GLN A 91 -6.80 -13.59 -12.92
CA GLN A 91 -6.07 -14.54 -13.76
C GLN A 91 -6.08 -15.96 -13.17
N GLN A 92 -5.86 -16.09 -11.86
CA GLN A 92 -5.78 -17.38 -11.17
C GLN A 92 -7.13 -17.84 -10.59
N LYS A 93 -8.23 -17.13 -10.88
CA LYS A 93 -9.59 -17.41 -10.36
C LYS A 93 -9.62 -17.61 -8.82
N LEU A 94 -8.82 -16.84 -8.09
CA LEU A 94 -8.72 -16.93 -6.63
C LEU A 94 -9.98 -16.38 -5.95
N LYS A 95 -10.39 -16.98 -4.83
CA LYS A 95 -11.52 -16.49 -4.02
C LYS A 95 -11.28 -15.06 -3.47
N LYS A 96 -10.03 -14.71 -3.19
CA LYS A 96 -9.62 -13.39 -2.67
C LYS A 96 -8.22 -12.99 -3.18
N PRO A 97 -7.92 -11.68 -3.26
CA PRO A 97 -6.57 -11.21 -3.56
C PRO A 97 -5.58 -11.69 -2.50
N ARG A 98 -4.35 -12.02 -2.91
CA ARG A 98 -3.27 -12.40 -1.99
C ARG A 98 -2.82 -11.25 -1.08
N LEU A 99 -3.01 -10.00 -1.52
CA LEU A 99 -2.71 -8.82 -0.74
C LEU A 99 -3.96 -8.38 0.06
N PRO A 100 -3.93 -8.39 1.41
CA PRO A 100 -5.06 -7.97 2.22
C PRO A 100 -5.19 -6.44 2.32
N PHE A 101 -5.36 -5.78 1.17
CA PHE A 101 -5.38 -4.32 1.09
C PHE A 101 -6.57 -3.67 1.80
N TRP A 102 -7.64 -4.43 2.07
CA TRP A 102 -8.78 -3.99 2.90
C TRP A 102 -8.40 -3.68 4.37
N ARG A 103 -7.19 -4.07 4.80
CA ARG A 103 -6.63 -3.69 6.11
C ARG A 103 -6.06 -2.27 6.16
N ILE A 104 -5.90 -1.60 5.00
CA ILE A 104 -5.34 -0.24 4.90
C ILE A 104 -6.13 0.71 4.00
N ILE A 105 -6.92 0.19 3.06
CA ILE A 105 -7.73 0.99 2.13
C ILE A 105 -9.21 0.94 2.54
N ASP A 106 -9.80 2.12 2.66
CA ASP A 106 -11.24 2.34 2.82
C ASP A 106 -11.85 2.99 1.57
N GLU A 107 -13.17 2.82 1.38
CA GLU A 107 -13.89 3.35 0.22
C GLU A 107 -13.85 4.88 0.09
N ASN A 108 -13.64 5.57 1.22
CA ASN A 108 -13.61 7.04 1.28
C ASN A 108 -12.24 7.60 0.87
N MET A 109 -11.24 6.74 0.68
CA MET A 109 -9.90 7.20 0.35
C MET A 109 -9.77 7.56 -1.14
N PRO A 110 -9.05 8.64 -1.49
CA PRO A 110 -8.88 9.03 -2.90
C PRO A 110 -8.26 7.95 -3.79
N ILE A 111 -7.42 7.08 -3.23
CA ILE A 111 -6.82 5.97 -3.97
C ILE A 111 -7.88 4.95 -4.42
N PHE A 112 -8.95 4.73 -3.64
CA PHE A 112 -9.98 3.75 -3.93
C PHE A 112 -10.68 4.05 -5.26
N LYS A 113 -10.95 5.34 -5.55
CA LYS A 113 -11.55 5.79 -6.82
C LYS A 113 -10.74 5.41 -8.06
N LYS A 114 -9.46 5.06 -7.89
CA LYS A 114 -8.53 4.68 -8.97
C LYS A 114 -8.35 3.17 -9.10
N LEU A 115 -8.98 2.37 -8.24
CA LEU A 115 -8.81 0.92 -8.20
C LEU A 115 -9.79 0.20 -9.12
N SER A 116 -9.36 -0.89 -9.74
CA SER A 116 -10.19 -1.76 -10.59
C SER A 116 -11.13 -2.70 -9.78
N ILE A 117 -11.72 -2.21 -8.70
CA ILE A 117 -12.61 -2.95 -7.79
C ILE A 117 -13.82 -2.12 -7.35
N SER A 118 -14.97 -2.78 -7.15
CA SER A 118 -16.19 -2.16 -6.65
C SER A 118 -16.21 -2.03 -5.12
N LYS A 119 -17.02 -1.09 -4.61
CA LYS A 119 -17.26 -0.92 -3.16
C LYS A 119 -17.86 -2.19 -2.54
N SER A 120 -18.73 -2.87 -3.26
CA SER A 120 -19.34 -4.14 -2.82
C SER A 120 -18.28 -5.24 -2.61
N MET A 121 -17.32 -5.38 -3.52
CA MET A 121 -16.23 -6.35 -3.36
C MET A 121 -15.28 -5.98 -2.22
N LEU A 122 -14.92 -4.70 -2.06
CA LEU A 122 -14.13 -4.25 -0.90
C LEU A 122 -14.82 -4.59 0.42
N ASN A 123 -16.12 -4.30 0.51
CA ASN A 123 -16.93 -4.59 1.70
C ASN A 123 -17.07 -6.09 1.95
N LYS A 124 -17.13 -6.91 0.90
CA LYS A 124 -17.10 -8.37 1.03
C LYS A 124 -15.82 -8.84 1.72
N TYR A 125 -14.65 -8.33 1.31
CA TYR A 125 -13.37 -8.69 1.96
C TYR A 125 -13.26 -8.20 3.41
N LYS A 126 -13.76 -6.99 3.69
CA LYS A 126 -13.84 -6.48 5.06
C LYS A 126 -14.74 -7.38 5.93
N ARG A 127 -15.94 -7.72 5.46
CA ARG A 127 -16.87 -8.58 6.21
C ARG A 127 -16.29 -9.97 6.45
N SER A 128 -15.67 -10.59 5.45
CA SER A 128 -15.04 -11.90 5.59
C SER A 128 -13.82 -11.94 6.51
N GLU A 129 -13.43 -10.82 7.13
CA GLU A 129 -12.30 -10.79 8.06
C GLU A 129 -12.66 -10.15 9.39
N PHE A 130 -13.45 -9.08 9.37
CA PHE A 130 -13.85 -8.32 10.56
C PHE A 130 -15.18 -8.79 11.16
N ASN A 131 -16.03 -9.54 10.42
CA ASN A 131 -17.30 -10.07 10.95
C ASN A 131 -17.24 -11.54 11.40
N GLU A 132 -16.08 -12.21 11.42
CA GLU A 132 -15.90 -13.52 12.09
C GLU A 132 -15.84 -13.39 13.63
N LYS A 133 -16.70 -12.52 14.19
CA LYS A 133 -16.99 -12.37 15.61
C LYS A 133 -18.47 -12.02 15.77
N ASN A 134 -19.33 -13.00 15.54
CA ASN A 134 -20.60 -13.18 16.24
C ASN A 134 -20.91 -14.67 16.21
#